data_AF-A0AA40FUV7-F1
#
_entry.id   AF-A0AA40FUV7-F1
#
_cell.length_a   1.000
_cell.length_b   1.000
_cell.length_c   1.000
_cell.angle_alpha   90.00
_cell.angle_beta   90.00
_cell.angle_gamma   90.00
#
_symmetry.space_group_name_H-M   'P 1'
#
loop_
_entity.id
_entity.type
_entity.pdbx_description
1 polymer ?
#
loop_
_entity_poly.entity_id
_entity_poly.type
_entity_poly.pdbx_seq_one_letter_code
_entity_poly.pdbx_strand_id
1 'polypeptide(L)'
;MVLSECYGFLKYALICVNHIFWVVGLAAVVLAVWILTGKTFLISSLAEEQHNLNAGIYILLAAGILMLIVALLGCCGAFRGSQCMLVAFFSCLLVVIVAQIAAGAWLYTNSNRLEELVKSSVINTIKNKYGVDTAHTETVDTFQSDLGCCGATGPADWTGSTYATSDSSSPVSITVSADPNNVYKVPESCCKESVVCKSVQNIKVAGVISPAIYSEGCIDKLMDALNSQKNIVIGVAAGIGILELLGLIFSLVLCCAIGSSDRYKA
;
A
#
# COMPACT_ATOMS: atom_id res chain seq x y z
N MET A 1 -28.39 -35.85 11.27
CA MET A 1 -27.57 -35.33 12.40
C MET A 1 -26.26 -34.75 11.89
N VAL A 2 -25.39 -35.53 11.21
CA VAL A 2 -24.11 -35.04 10.61
C VAL A 2 -24.26 -33.83 9.68
N LEU A 3 -25.32 -33.78 8.85
CA LEU A 3 -25.56 -32.65 7.94
C LEU A 3 -25.91 -31.34 8.67
N SER A 4 -26.55 -31.43 9.85
CA SER A 4 -26.93 -30.28 10.68
C SER A 4 -25.74 -29.71 11.44
N GLU A 5 -24.83 -30.57 11.89
CA GLU A 5 -23.59 -30.16 12.57
C GLU A 5 -22.60 -29.52 11.59
N CYS A 6 -22.46 -30.09 10.39
CA CYS A 6 -21.64 -29.53 9.31
C CYS A 6 -22.18 -28.17 8.83
N TYR A 7 -23.50 -28.02 8.71
CA TYR A 7 -24.15 -26.75 8.37
C TYR A 7 -23.88 -25.66 9.42
N GLY A 8 -24.00 -26.01 10.71
CA GLY A 8 -23.68 -25.09 11.81
C GLY A 8 -22.23 -24.61 11.74
N PHE A 9 -21.28 -25.55 11.61
CA PHE A 9 -19.87 -25.23 11.48
C PHE A 9 -19.58 -24.30 10.30
N LEU A 10 -20.10 -24.60 9.11
CA LEU A 10 -19.92 -23.76 7.92
C LEU A 10 -20.48 -22.34 8.10
N LYS A 11 -21.67 -22.23 8.70
CA LYS A 11 -22.30 -20.93 9.01
C LYS A 11 -21.43 -20.11 9.97
N TYR A 12 -20.98 -20.70 11.07
CA TYR A 12 -20.14 -20.00 12.05
C TYR A 12 -18.76 -19.66 11.47
N ALA A 13 -18.14 -20.56 10.71
CA ALA A 13 -16.86 -20.31 10.05
C ALA A 13 -16.94 -19.12 9.08
N LEU A 14 -17.99 -19.06 8.23
CA LEU A 14 -18.20 -17.95 7.32
C LEU A 14 -18.44 -16.63 8.07
N ILE A 15 -19.19 -16.65 9.17
CA ILE A 15 -19.42 -15.47 10.02
C ILE A 15 -18.09 -14.99 10.64
N CYS A 16 -17.31 -15.89 11.25
CA CYS A 16 -16.05 -15.55 11.89
C CYS A 16 -15.04 -14.95 10.90
N VAL A 17 -14.85 -15.59 9.73
CA VAL A 17 -13.92 -15.12 8.70
C VAL A 17 -14.34 -13.75 8.16
N ASN A 18 -15.63 -13.55 7.85
CA ASN A 18 -16.12 -12.25 7.39
C ASN A 18 -16.03 -11.18 8.47
N HIS A 19 -16.22 -11.52 9.75
CA HIS A 19 -16.03 -10.56 10.84
C HIS A 19 -14.57 -10.09 10.94
N ILE A 20 -13.60 -10.99 10.76
CA ILE A 20 -12.18 -10.63 10.69
C ILE A 20 -11.93 -9.66 9.52
N PHE A 21 -12.42 -9.99 8.32
CA PHE A 21 -12.29 -9.09 7.15
C PHE A 21 -12.97 -7.74 7.36
N TRP A 22 -14.09 -7.70 8.08
CA TRP A 22 -14.76 -6.46 8.43
C TRP A 22 -13.89 -5.58 9.34
N VAL A 23 -13.28 -6.16 10.38
CA VAL A 23 -12.36 -5.42 11.27
C VAL A 23 -11.14 -4.92 10.51
N VAL A 24 -10.54 -5.74 9.65
CA VAL A 24 -9.40 -5.35 8.80
C VAL A 24 -9.80 -4.24 7.82
N GLY A 25 -10.96 -4.34 7.18
CA GLY A 25 -11.51 -3.30 6.30
C GLY A 25 -11.75 -1.99 7.03
N LEU A 26 -12.27 -2.04 8.26
CA LEU A 26 -12.48 -0.85 9.09
C LEU A 26 -11.15 -0.18 9.43
N ALA A 27 -10.16 -0.95 9.86
CA ALA A 27 -8.82 -0.45 10.14
C ALA A 27 -8.19 0.21 8.90
N ALA A 28 -8.31 -0.43 7.72
CA ALA A 28 -7.80 0.12 6.46
C ALA A 28 -8.45 1.46 6.10
N VAL A 29 -9.78 1.57 6.24
CA VAL A 29 -10.51 2.83 6.00
C VAL A 29 -10.09 3.91 6.99
N VAL A 30 -10.00 3.58 8.29
CA VAL A 30 -9.57 4.53 9.32
C VAL A 30 -8.16 5.04 9.03
N LEU A 31 -7.22 4.15 8.69
CA LEU A 31 -5.85 4.53 8.31
C LEU A 31 -5.83 5.42 7.07
N ALA A 32 -6.58 5.07 6.02
CA ALA A 32 -6.62 5.87 4.80
C ALA A 32 -7.20 7.27 5.06
N VAL A 33 -8.29 7.38 5.83
CA VAL A 33 -8.90 8.66 6.20
C VAL A 33 -7.99 9.48 7.11
N TRP A 34 -7.33 8.85 8.07
CA TRP A 34 -6.36 9.52 8.94
C TRP A 34 -5.24 10.17 8.11
N ILE A 35 -4.68 9.41 7.16
CA ILE A 35 -3.63 9.92 6.25
C ILE A 35 -4.19 11.02 5.33
N LEU A 36 -5.43 10.91 4.83
CA LEU A 36 -6.04 11.94 3.98
C LEU A 36 -6.38 13.23 4.74
N THR A 37 -6.82 13.12 5.99
CA THR A 37 -7.23 14.28 6.80
C THR A 37 -6.06 15.04 7.40
N GLY A 38 -4.97 14.33 7.73
CA GLY A 38 -3.67 14.97 8.00
C GLY A 38 -3.22 15.90 6.86
N LYS A 39 -3.58 15.55 5.60
CA LYS A 39 -3.33 16.41 4.44
C LYS A 39 -4.28 17.61 4.33
N THR A 40 -5.59 17.44 4.54
CA THR A 40 -6.56 18.53 4.35
C THR A 40 -6.42 19.66 5.37
N PHE A 41 -5.96 19.37 6.59
CA PHE A 41 -5.71 20.40 7.61
C PHE A 41 -4.56 21.36 7.23
N LEU A 42 -3.63 20.92 6.39
CA LEU A 42 -2.48 21.72 5.93
C LEU A 42 -2.69 22.38 4.55
N ILE A 43 -3.65 21.91 3.74
CA ILE A 43 -3.89 22.37 2.36
C ILE A 43 -4.96 23.47 2.27
N SER A 44 -5.74 23.71 3.31
CA SER A 44 -6.62 24.89 3.40
C SER A 44 -5.88 26.23 3.35
N SER A 45 -4.53 26.24 3.39
CA SER A 45 -3.72 27.45 3.23
C SER A 45 -3.04 27.63 1.86
N LEU A 46 -2.90 26.63 0.99
CA LEU A 46 -2.32 26.83 -0.35
C LEU A 46 -2.91 25.83 -1.36
N ALA A 47 -3.63 26.38 -2.34
CA ALA A 47 -4.24 25.65 -3.44
C ALA A 47 -3.20 25.16 -4.46
N GLU A 48 -3.65 24.16 -5.21
CA GLU A 48 -3.10 23.60 -6.45
C GLU A 48 -2.12 22.41 -6.37
N GLU A 49 -2.48 21.41 -7.19
CA GLU A 49 -1.63 20.40 -7.81
C GLU A 49 -0.98 19.34 -6.92
N GLN A 50 -1.67 18.21 -6.72
CA GLN A 50 -0.99 16.91 -6.57
C GLN A 50 -1.89 15.71 -6.91
N HIS A 51 -2.14 15.47 -8.19
CA HIS A 51 -3.12 14.48 -8.65
C HIS A 51 -2.61 13.01 -8.61
N ASN A 52 -1.29 12.77 -8.49
CA ASN A 52 -0.71 11.45 -8.75
C ASN A 52 -0.27 10.64 -7.52
N LEU A 53 -0.20 11.25 -6.32
CA LEU A 53 0.18 10.54 -5.07
C LEU A 53 -0.99 10.18 -4.16
N ASN A 54 -2.15 10.77 -4.39
CA ASN A 54 -3.35 10.35 -3.68
C ASN A 54 -3.91 9.03 -4.24
N ALA A 55 -3.42 8.56 -5.39
CA ALA A 55 -3.90 7.34 -6.02
C ALA A 55 -3.78 6.12 -5.10
N GLY A 56 -2.61 5.88 -4.48
CA GLY A 56 -2.41 4.73 -3.59
C GLY A 56 -3.32 4.75 -2.35
N ILE A 57 -3.51 5.92 -1.73
CA ILE A 57 -4.35 6.06 -0.55
C ILE A 57 -5.84 5.99 -0.92
N TYR A 58 -6.25 6.54 -2.06
CA TYR A 58 -7.61 6.36 -2.58
C TYR A 58 -7.89 4.91 -2.97
N ILE A 59 -6.90 4.18 -3.51
CA ILE A 59 -7.01 2.74 -3.76
C ILE A 59 -7.19 1.99 -2.42
N LEU A 60 -6.39 2.28 -1.40
CA LEU A 60 -6.52 1.68 -0.06
C LEU A 60 -7.90 1.97 0.55
N LEU A 61 -8.38 3.22 0.42
CA LEU A 61 -9.70 3.63 0.89
C LEU A 61 -10.82 2.87 0.17
N ALA A 62 -10.77 2.83 -1.17
CA ALA A 62 -11.75 2.13 -1.99
C ALA A 62 -11.77 0.62 -1.70
N ALA A 63 -10.59 0.00 -1.59
CA ALA A 63 -10.45 -1.40 -1.21
C ALA A 63 -10.99 -1.67 0.20
N GLY A 64 -10.70 -0.80 1.16
CA GLY A 64 -11.22 -0.87 2.53
C GLY A 64 -12.75 -0.83 2.59
N ILE A 65 -13.36 0.12 1.87
CA ILE A 65 -14.82 0.24 1.76
C ILE A 65 -15.42 -1.01 1.10
N LEU A 66 -14.83 -1.49 0.01
CA LEU A 66 -15.29 -2.70 -0.65
C LEU A 66 -15.22 -3.92 0.27
N MET A 67 -14.12 -4.09 1.01
CA MET A 67 -13.96 -5.15 2.01
C MET A 67 -15.04 -5.09 3.08
N LEU A 68 -15.38 -3.89 3.59
CA LEU A 68 -16.46 -3.71 4.57
C LEU A 68 -17.81 -4.15 4.01
N ILE A 69 -18.15 -3.72 2.78
CA ILE A 69 -19.42 -4.07 2.14
C ILE A 69 -19.52 -5.58 1.95
N VAL A 70 -18.49 -6.20 1.35
CA VAL A 70 -18.46 -7.64 1.08
C VAL A 70 -18.54 -8.45 2.38
N ALA A 71 -17.78 -8.07 3.40
CA ALA A 71 -17.82 -8.71 4.70
C ALA A 71 -19.18 -8.60 5.40
N LEU A 72 -19.84 -7.43 5.31
CA LEU A 72 -21.19 -7.24 5.85
C LEU A 72 -22.22 -8.13 5.13
N LEU A 73 -22.13 -8.24 3.79
CA LEU A 73 -23.00 -9.11 3.00
C LEU A 73 -22.81 -10.57 3.39
N GLY A 74 -21.57 -11.04 3.52
CA GLY A 74 -21.26 -12.41 3.93
C GLY A 74 -21.76 -12.73 5.34
N CYS A 75 -21.46 -11.86 6.31
CA CYS A 75 -21.87 -12.04 7.70
C CYS A 75 -23.39 -11.97 7.88
N CYS A 76 -24.05 -10.92 7.33
CA CYS A 76 -25.50 -10.77 7.43
C CYS A 76 -26.26 -11.84 6.64
N GLY A 77 -25.75 -12.23 5.46
CA GLY A 77 -26.32 -13.30 4.65
C GLY A 77 -26.31 -14.64 5.39
N ALA A 78 -25.19 -14.98 6.02
CA ALA A 78 -25.08 -16.18 6.83
C ALA A 78 -25.95 -16.11 8.11
N PHE A 79 -25.90 -15.00 8.85
CA PHE A 79 -26.63 -14.83 10.10
C PHE A 79 -28.14 -14.89 9.90
N ARG A 80 -28.66 -14.06 8.98
CA ARG A 80 -30.09 -13.97 8.65
C ARG A 80 -30.60 -15.12 7.80
N GLY A 81 -29.71 -15.95 7.26
CA GLY A 81 -30.08 -17.00 6.31
C GLY A 81 -30.73 -16.43 5.05
N SER A 82 -30.27 -15.26 4.57
CA SER A 82 -30.86 -14.60 3.39
C SER A 82 -30.12 -15.03 2.12
N GLN A 83 -30.83 -15.74 1.23
CA GLN A 83 -30.26 -16.17 -0.05
C GLN A 83 -29.81 -15.00 -0.93
N CYS A 84 -30.59 -13.91 -0.98
CA CYS A 84 -30.27 -12.74 -1.80
C CYS A 84 -28.94 -12.09 -1.37
N MET A 85 -28.72 -11.90 -0.07
CA MET A 85 -27.46 -11.32 0.44
C MET A 85 -26.26 -12.24 0.19
N LEU A 86 -26.48 -13.56 0.28
CA LEU A 86 -25.44 -14.56 0.07
C LEU A 86 -25.06 -14.69 -1.42
N VAL A 87 -26.05 -14.57 -2.32
CA VAL A 87 -25.82 -14.45 -3.77
C VAL A 87 -25.07 -13.15 -4.08
N ALA A 88 -25.45 -12.01 -3.48
CA ALA A 88 -24.72 -10.76 -3.67
C ALA A 88 -23.25 -10.89 -3.21
N PHE A 89 -23.00 -11.50 -2.04
CA PHE A 89 -21.65 -11.81 -1.56
C PHE A 89 -20.87 -12.68 -2.56
N PHE A 90 -21.50 -13.75 -3.08
CA PHE A 90 -20.90 -14.62 -4.10
C PHE A 90 -20.53 -13.84 -5.37
N SER A 91 -21.46 -13.02 -5.88
CA SER A 91 -21.24 -12.21 -7.08
C SER A 91 -20.09 -11.21 -6.88
N CYS A 92 -19.99 -10.56 -5.72
CA CYS A 92 -18.88 -9.67 -5.40
C CYS A 92 -17.53 -10.40 -5.38
N LEU A 93 -17.44 -11.56 -4.72
CA LEU A 93 -16.21 -12.35 -4.69
C LEU A 93 -15.79 -12.80 -6.09
N LEU A 94 -16.73 -13.19 -6.94
CA LEU A 94 -16.44 -13.57 -8.33
C LEU A 94 -15.84 -12.40 -9.13
N VAL A 95 -16.42 -11.20 -8.98
CA VAL A 95 -15.88 -9.98 -9.61
C VAL A 95 -14.47 -9.67 -9.10
N VAL A 96 -14.22 -9.83 -7.80
CA VAL A 96 -12.89 -9.61 -7.20
C VAL A 96 -11.86 -10.58 -7.77
N ILE A 97 -12.17 -11.87 -7.89
CA ILE A 97 -11.27 -12.87 -8.48
C ILE A 97 -10.92 -12.50 -9.93
N VAL A 98 -11.91 -12.12 -10.74
CA VAL A 98 -11.67 -11.70 -12.13
C VAL A 98 -10.78 -10.45 -12.17
N ALA A 99 -11.04 -9.47 -11.31
CA ALA A 99 -10.23 -8.27 -11.21
C ALA A 99 -8.79 -8.56 -10.77
N GLN A 100 -8.58 -9.49 -9.83
CA GLN A 100 -7.24 -9.91 -9.39
C GLN A 100 -6.45 -10.60 -10.50
N ILE A 101 -7.08 -11.50 -11.25
CA ILE A 101 -6.44 -12.17 -12.39
C ILE A 101 -6.06 -11.14 -13.46
N ALA A 102 -6.97 -10.21 -13.78
CA ALA A 102 -6.71 -9.14 -14.74
C ALA A 102 -5.58 -8.20 -14.27
N ALA A 103 -5.60 -7.79 -13.00
CA ALA A 103 -4.55 -6.97 -12.41
C ALA A 103 -3.19 -7.69 -12.40
N GLY A 104 -3.15 -8.98 -12.05
CA GLY A 104 -1.94 -9.80 -12.08
C GLY A 104 -1.35 -9.92 -13.50
N ALA A 105 -2.21 -10.16 -14.50
CA ALA A 105 -1.78 -10.22 -15.90
C ALA A 105 -1.25 -8.86 -16.40
N TRP A 106 -1.91 -7.77 -16.01
CA TRP A 106 -1.45 -6.41 -16.34
C TRP A 106 -0.10 -6.08 -15.69
N LEU A 107 0.06 -6.38 -14.39
CA LEU A 107 1.31 -6.17 -13.65
C LEU A 107 2.47 -6.97 -14.23
N TYR A 108 2.24 -8.22 -14.64
CA TYR A 108 3.26 -9.06 -15.26
C TYR A 108 3.74 -8.49 -16.59
N THR A 109 2.84 -7.98 -17.42
CA THR A 109 3.18 -7.42 -18.74
C THR A 109 3.73 -6.00 -18.68
N ASN A 110 3.40 -5.24 -17.62
CA ASN A 110 3.75 -3.82 -17.48
C ASN A 110 4.62 -3.56 -16.23
N SER A 111 5.44 -4.52 -15.81
CA SER A 111 6.28 -4.41 -14.61
C SER A 111 7.19 -3.17 -14.62
N ASN A 112 7.84 -2.89 -15.76
CA ASN A 112 8.71 -1.72 -15.91
C ASN A 112 7.93 -0.39 -15.74
N ARG A 113 6.70 -0.34 -16.26
CA ARG A 113 5.83 0.84 -16.13
C ARG A 113 5.36 1.03 -14.69
N LEU A 114 5.04 -0.05 -13.98
CA LEU A 114 4.73 0.02 -12.55
C LEU A 114 5.93 0.57 -11.77
N GLU A 115 7.14 0.07 -12.03
CA GLU A 115 8.35 0.52 -11.37
C GLU A 115 8.59 2.02 -11.57
N GLU A 116 8.43 2.53 -12.80
CA GLU A 116 8.56 3.95 -13.11
C GLU A 116 7.51 4.82 -12.39
N LEU A 117 6.27 4.35 -12.33
CA LEU A 117 5.19 5.03 -11.60
C LEU A 117 5.50 5.10 -10.10
N VAL A 118 5.98 4.00 -9.52
CA VAL A 118 6.36 3.92 -8.11
C VAL A 118 7.58 4.81 -7.83
N LYS A 119 8.63 4.77 -8.68
CA LYS A 119 9.81 5.65 -8.59
C LYS A 119 9.39 7.13 -8.60
N SER A 120 8.58 7.52 -9.58
CA SER A 120 8.10 8.90 -9.71
C SER A 120 7.28 9.35 -8.50
N SER A 121 6.43 8.46 -7.99
CA SER A 121 5.64 8.65 -6.78
C SER A 121 6.55 8.90 -5.55
N VAL A 122 7.55 8.05 -5.33
CA VAL A 122 8.45 8.19 -4.18
C VAL A 122 9.32 9.45 -4.31
N ILE A 123 9.85 9.75 -5.49
CA ILE A 123 10.62 10.99 -5.74
C ILE A 123 9.76 12.21 -5.40
N ASN A 124 8.51 12.24 -5.84
CA ASN A 124 7.60 13.33 -5.54
C ASN A 124 7.31 13.47 -4.04
N THR A 125 7.24 12.36 -3.31
CA THR A 125 7.08 12.35 -1.84
C THR A 125 8.32 12.93 -1.16
N ILE A 126 9.52 12.49 -1.56
CA ILE A 126 10.79 12.99 -1.05
C ILE A 126 10.93 14.49 -1.31
N LYS A 127 10.61 14.95 -2.52
CA LYS A 127 10.77 16.36 -2.89
C LYS A 127 9.82 17.29 -2.16
N ASN A 128 8.54 16.90 -2.05
CA ASN A 128 7.49 17.84 -1.67
C ASN A 128 6.88 17.60 -0.29
N LYS A 129 7.10 16.43 0.34
CA LYS A 129 6.41 16.03 1.57
C LYS A 129 7.35 15.67 2.71
N TYR A 130 8.54 15.19 2.41
CA TYR A 130 9.55 14.89 3.42
C TYR A 130 9.99 16.16 4.16
N GLY A 131 10.03 16.11 5.50
CA GLY A 131 10.32 17.25 6.37
C GLY A 131 9.15 18.22 6.58
N VAL A 132 8.02 18.02 5.89
CA VAL A 132 6.79 18.81 6.04
C VAL A 132 5.71 18.01 6.76
N ASP A 133 5.50 16.77 6.31
CA ASP A 133 4.56 15.83 6.90
C ASP A 133 5.34 14.77 7.70
N THR A 134 5.07 14.70 9.01
CA THR A 134 5.74 13.77 9.93
C THR A 134 5.49 12.32 9.54
N ALA A 135 4.29 11.97 9.07
CA ALA A 135 3.95 10.58 8.69
C ALA A 135 4.71 10.16 7.43
N HIS A 136 4.80 11.03 6.43
CA HIS A 136 5.61 10.75 5.23
C HIS A 136 7.11 10.70 5.55
N THR A 137 7.58 11.58 6.45
CA THR A 137 8.98 11.61 6.89
C THR A 137 9.35 10.29 7.58
N GLU A 138 8.58 9.88 8.58
CA GLU A 138 8.79 8.62 9.32
C GLU A 138 8.72 7.40 8.40
N THR A 139 7.78 7.39 7.46
CA THR A 139 7.66 6.31 6.46
C THR A 139 8.92 6.22 5.61
N VAL A 140 9.38 7.34 5.04
CA VAL A 140 10.59 7.35 4.19
C VAL A 140 11.83 6.95 5.00
N ASP A 141 11.95 7.43 6.24
CA ASP A 141 13.08 7.11 7.12
C ASP A 141 13.14 5.63 7.48
N THR A 142 11.98 5.04 7.76
CA THR A 142 11.85 3.60 8.04
C THR A 142 12.27 2.79 6.82
N PHE A 143 11.74 3.11 5.62
CA PHE A 143 12.11 2.41 4.40
C PHE A 143 13.61 2.50 4.09
N GLN A 144 14.20 3.68 4.22
CA GLN A 144 15.63 3.90 3.95
C GLN A 144 16.52 3.11 4.92
N SER A 145 16.16 3.13 6.20
CA SER A 145 16.90 2.42 7.25
C SER A 145 16.76 0.90 7.15
N ASP A 146 15.54 0.39 6.95
CA ASP A 146 15.24 -1.05 6.92
C ASP A 146 15.78 -1.73 5.66
N LEU A 147 15.72 -1.06 4.51
CA LEU A 147 16.21 -1.61 3.23
C LEU A 147 17.69 -1.27 2.98
N GLY A 148 18.30 -0.40 3.79
CA GLY A 148 19.67 0.07 3.59
C GLY A 148 19.86 0.75 2.23
N CYS A 149 19.03 1.75 1.95
CA CYS A 149 18.96 2.46 0.68
C CYS A 149 18.80 3.97 0.90
N CYS A 150 18.94 4.76 -0.16
CA CYS A 150 18.70 6.20 -0.10
C CYS A 150 18.02 6.72 -1.36
N GLY A 151 16.96 7.51 -1.19
CA GLY A 151 16.15 7.99 -2.31
C GLY A 151 15.32 6.88 -2.98
N ALA A 152 14.66 7.20 -4.10
CA ALA A 152 13.90 6.21 -4.87
C ALA A 152 14.84 5.42 -5.80
N THR A 153 15.70 6.13 -6.51
CA THR A 153 16.72 5.64 -7.45
C THR A 153 18.13 5.85 -6.92
N GLY A 154 18.32 6.80 -6.00
CA GLY A 154 19.58 7.02 -5.29
C GLY A 154 19.60 8.35 -4.53
N PRO A 155 20.72 8.68 -3.86
CA PRO A 155 20.87 9.92 -3.09
C PRO A 155 20.59 11.20 -3.88
N ALA A 156 20.84 11.22 -5.19
CA ALA A 156 20.61 12.39 -6.03
C ALA A 156 19.14 12.83 -6.09
N ASP A 157 18.17 11.96 -5.74
CA ASP A 157 16.75 12.31 -5.70
C ASP A 157 16.42 13.42 -4.70
N TRP A 158 17.29 13.63 -3.70
CA TRP A 158 17.17 14.68 -2.70
C TRP A 158 17.47 16.09 -3.24
N THR A 159 18.05 16.18 -4.45
CA THR A 159 18.32 17.46 -5.11
C THR A 159 17.03 18.23 -5.36
N GLY A 160 17.01 19.50 -4.94
CA GLY A 160 15.84 20.38 -5.09
C GLY A 160 14.61 19.95 -4.27
N SER A 161 14.79 19.09 -3.25
CA SER A 161 13.74 18.81 -2.27
C SER A 161 13.54 19.99 -1.32
N THR A 162 12.33 20.16 -0.81
CA THR A 162 12.01 21.17 0.22
C THR A 162 12.90 20.98 1.45
N TYR A 163 13.18 19.73 1.83
CA TYR A 163 14.08 19.37 2.92
C TYR A 163 15.52 19.85 2.66
N ALA A 164 16.10 19.56 1.49
CA ALA A 164 17.46 19.97 1.16
C ALA A 164 17.62 21.49 1.06
N THR A 165 16.55 22.24 0.81
CA THR A 165 16.56 23.71 0.64
C THR A 165 16.18 24.46 1.91
N SER A 166 15.72 23.76 2.96
CA SER A 166 15.27 24.38 4.22
C SER A 166 16.40 24.92 5.11
N ASP A 167 17.67 24.57 4.81
CA ASP A 167 18.85 25.12 5.48
C ASP A 167 19.24 26.46 4.83
N SER A 168 18.91 27.57 5.51
CA SER A 168 19.18 28.95 5.06
C SER A 168 20.68 29.32 4.98
N SER A 169 21.57 28.41 5.37
CA SER A 169 23.03 28.55 5.27
C SER A 169 23.64 27.99 3.99
N SER A 170 22.86 27.42 3.06
CA SER A 170 23.35 26.95 1.75
C SER A 170 22.29 27.20 0.68
N PRO A 171 22.31 28.36 0.00
CA PRO A 171 21.34 28.65 -1.04
C PRO A 171 21.63 27.74 -2.23
N VAL A 172 20.79 26.73 -2.45
CA VAL A 172 20.72 26.03 -3.72
C VAL A 172 20.10 27.00 -4.72
N SER A 173 20.93 27.70 -5.50
CA SER A 173 20.43 28.52 -6.60
C SER A 173 19.93 27.60 -7.70
N ILE A 174 18.61 27.51 -7.86
CA ILE A 174 17.97 26.93 -9.03
C ILE A 174 18.10 27.93 -10.19
N THR A 175 19.34 28.14 -10.64
CA THR A 175 19.63 28.77 -11.92
C THR A 175 20.02 27.65 -12.89
N VAL A 176 19.71 27.80 -14.17
CA VAL A 176 20.15 26.90 -15.27
C VAL A 176 21.65 27.10 -15.50
N SER A 177 22.42 26.86 -14.45
CA SER A 177 23.86 26.87 -14.40
C SER A 177 24.20 25.71 -13.47
N ALA A 178 24.66 24.62 -14.05
CA ALA A 178 25.24 23.50 -13.33
C ALA A 178 26.52 24.01 -12.62
N ASP A 179 26.36 24.71 -11.50
CA ASP A 179 27.49 25.03 -10.63
C ASP A 179 27.91 23.71 -9.96
N PRO A 180 29.13 23.22 -10.23
CA PRO A 180 29.65 22.00 -9.61
C PRO A 180 29.78 22.12 -8.08
N ASN A 181 29.55 23.31 -7.51
CA ASN A 181 29.53 23.56 -6.07
C ASN A 181 28.14 23.46 -5.43
N ASN A 182 27.08 23.19 -6.18
CA ASN A 182 25.77 22.97 -5.57
C ASN A 182 25.79 21.72 -4.68
N VAL A 183 25.30 21.89 -3.45
CA VAL A 183 25.24 20.86 -2.42
C VAL A 183 23.79 20.57 -2.10
N TYR A 184 23.46 19.30 -1.87
CA TYR A 184 22.17 18.88 -1.35
C TYR A 184 22.36 18.04 -0.09
N LYS A 185 21.36 18.07 0.79
CA LYS A 185 21.37 17.35 2.07
C LYS A 185 20.51 16.11 2.00
N VAL A 186 21.04 14.97 2.43
CA VAL A 186 20.28 13.73 2.65
C VAL A 186 19.93 13.57 4.13
N PRO A 187 18.86 12.83 4.49
CA PRO A 187 18.49 12.60 5.87
C PRO A 187 19.40 11.60 6.58
N GLU A 188 19.25 11.50 7.92
CA GLU A 188 20.01 10.54 8.74
C GLU A 188 19.65 9.08 8.43
N SER A 189 18.44 8.81 7.95
CA SER A 189 18.00 7.48 7.53
C SER A 189 18.75 6.93 6.29
N CYS A 190 19.42 7.79 5.51
CA CYS A 190 20.31 7.38 4.41
C CYS A 190 21.71 6.91 4.87
N CYS A 191 22.00 6.90 6.18
CA CYS A 191 23.32 6.65 6.73
C CYS A 191 23.54 5.18 7.12
N LYS A 192 24.70 4.61 6.77
CA LYS A 192 25.16 3.28 7.24
C LYS A 192 25.73 3.33 8.65
N GLU A 193 26.54 4.36 8.92
CA GLU A 193 27.17 4.59 10.22
C GLU A 193 26.90 6.03 10.67
N SER A 194 26.19 6.18 11.78
CA SER A 194 25.62 7.46 12.22
C SER A 194 26.66 8.54 12.55
N VAL A 195 27.83 8.15 13.10
CA VAL A 195 28.83 9.11 13.59
C VAL A 195 29.56 9.81 12.44
N VAL A 196 30.02 9.05 11.45
CA VAL A 196 30.70 9.62 10.26
C VAL A 196 29.69 10.30 9.35
N CYS A 197 28.50 9.70 9.19
CA CYS A 197 27.52 10.16 8.22
C CYS A 197 27.02 11.58 8.49
N LYS A 198 26.81 11.99 9.76
CA LYS A 198 26.37 13.36 10.11
C LYS A 198 27.29 14.45 9.55
N SER A 199 28.59 14.16 9.38
CA SER A 199 29.56 15.09 8.80
C SER A 199 29.55 15.14 7.26
N VAL A 200 28.94 14.15 6.59
CA VAL A 200 28.96 13.99 5.12
C VAL A 200 27.58 13.98 4.45
N GLN A 201 26.50 14.33 5.17
CA GLN A 201 25.13 14.39 4.62
C GLN A 201 24.97 15.43 3.50
N ASN A 202 25.88 16.39 3.45
CA ASN A 202 25.96 17.42 2.43
C ASN A 202 26.79 16.91 1.24
N ILE A 203 26.11 16.55 0.16
CA ILE A 203 26.72 15.93 -1.03
C ILE A 203 26.76 16.96 -2.17
N LYS A 204 27.90 17.07 -2.85
CA LYS A 204 28.00 17.87 -4.08
C LYS A 204 27.30 17.15 -5.24
N VAL A 205 26.54 17.87 -6.07
CA VAL A 205 25.78 17.27 -7.20
C VAL A 205 26.66 16.45 -8.14
N ALA A 206 27.91 16.86 -8.37
CA ALA A 206 28.90 16.13 -9.17
C ALA A 206 30.05 15.51 -8.33
N GLY A 207 29.83 15.32 -7.03
CA GLY A 207 30.84 14.80 -6.10
C GLY A 207 30.80 13.27 -5.96
N VAL A 208 31.85 12.72 -5.35
CA VAL A 208 31.89 11.31 -4.97
C VAL A 208 31.04 11.11 -3.71
N ILE A 209 30.13 10.13 -3.74
CA ILE A 209 29.29 9.76 -2.58
C ILE A 209 30.17 9.06 -1.55
N SER A 210 30.13 9.52 -0.29
CA SER A 210 30.86 8.91 0.81
C SER A 210 30.40 7.47 1.07
N PRO A 211 31.30 6.52 1.38
CA PRO A 211 30.92 5.14 1.69
C PRO A 211 30.01 5.02 2.92
N ALA A 212 29.94 6.06 3.76
CA ALA A 212 29.06 6.14 4.93
C ALA A 212 27.57 6.31 4.57
N ILE A 213 27.24 6.58 3.30
CA ILE A 213 25.86 6.78 2.81
C ILE A 213 25.46 5.59 1.93
N TYR A 214 24.18 5.21 1.97
CA TYR A 214 23.63 4.24 1.03
C TYR A 214 23.57 4.84 -0.37
N SER A 215 24.26 4.23 -1.34
CA SER A 215 24.32 4.71 -2.73
C SER A 215 23.21 4.16 -3.62
N GLU A 216 22.54 3.09 -3.20
CA GLU A 216 21.51 2.40 -3.97
C GLU A 216 20.12 2.97 -3.67
N GLY A 217 19.27 3.03 -4.70
CA GLY A 217 17.88 3.47 -4.59
C GLY A 217 16.99 2.45 -3.88
N CYS A 218 16.00 2.96 -3.13
CA CYS A 218 15.10 2.10 -2.38
C CYS A 218 14.15 1.29 -3.26
N ILE A 219 13.79 1.76 -4.45
CA ILE A 219 12.91 0.97 -5.33
C ILE A 219 13.65 -0.25 -5.88
N ASP A 220 14.91 -0.10 -6.25
CA ASP A 220 15.71 -1.22 -6.76
C ASP A 220 15.95 -2.25 -5.64
N LYS A 221 16.33 -1.80 -4.44
CA LYS A 221 16.43 -2.68 -3.25
C LYS A 221 15.11 -3.38 -2.90
N LEU A 222 13.98 -2.68 -3.00
CA LEU A 222 12.66 -3.26 -2.77
C LEU A 222 12.35 -4.35 -3.80
N MET A 223 12.62 -4.11 -5.08
CA MET A 223 12.43 -5.11 -6.14
C MET A 223 13.35 -6.32 -5.93
N ASP A 224 14.60 -6.11 -5.53
CA ASP A 224 15.53 -7.20 -5.20
C ASP A 224 15.03 -8.02 -3.99
N ALA A 225 14.52 -7.35 -2.95
CA ALA A 225 13.94 -8.01 -1.79
C ALA A 225 12.70 -8.83 -2.17
N LEU A 226 11.80 -8.26 -2.99
CA LEU A 226 10.61 -8.95 -3.49
C LEU A 226 10.97 -10.15 -4.37
N ASN A 227 11.98 -10.02 -5.23
CA ASN A 227 12.47 -11.12 -6.07
C ASN A 227 13.15 -12.21 -5.25
N SER A 228 13.92 -11.84 -4.25
CA SER A 228 14.55 -12.76 -3.29
C SER A 228 13.50 -13.55 -2.50
N GLN A 229 12.43 -12.88 -2.09
CA GLN A 229 11.32 -13.48 -1.33
C GLN A 229 10.11 -13.83 -2.19
N LYS A 230 10.29 -14.03 -3.51
CA LYS A 230 9.17 -14.24 -4.45
C LYS A 230 8.26 -15.40 -4.06
N ASN A 231 8.81 -16.43 -3.42
CA ASN A 231 8.04 -17.58 -2.95
C ASN A 231 7.01 -17.17 -1.88
N ILE A 232 7.35 -16.23 -1.00
CA ILE A 232 6.44 -15.71 0.02
C ILE A 232 5.35 -14.88 -0.66
N VAL A 233 5.71 -14.00 -1.59
CA VAL A 233 4.76 -13.15 -2.32
C VAL A 233 3.75 -13.99 -3.09
N ILE A 234 4.21 -15.00 -3.83
CA ILE A 234 3.35 -15.94 -4.55
C ILE A 234 2.48 -16.73 -3.56
N GLY A 235 3.03 -17.15 -2.43
CA GLY A 235 2.30 -17.85 -1.37
C GLY A 235 1.16 -17.02 -0.78
N VAL A 236 1.39 -15.74 -0.49
CA VAL A 236 0.36 -14.80 0.00
C VAL A 236 -0.74 -14.62 -1.05
N ALA A 237 -0.37 -14.40 -2.31
CA ALA A 237 -1.33 -14.25 -3.41
C ALA A 237 -2.20 -15.51 -3.59
N ALA A 238 -1.57 -16.69 -3.57
CA ALA A 238 -2.28 -17.97 -3.65
C ALA A 238 -3.20 -18.19 -2.43
N GLY A 239 -2.75 -17.83 -1.22
CA GLY A 239 -3.54 -17.90 0.00
C GLY A 239 -4.81 -17.05 -0.06
N ILE A 240 -4.69 -15.81 -0.58
CA ILE A 240 -5.85 -14.93 -0.80
C ILE A 240 -6.83 -15.59 -1.78
N GLY A 241 -6.36 -16.10 -2.92
CA GLY A 241 -7.22 -16.77 -3.90
C GLY A 241 -7.91 -18.02 -3.34
N ILE A 242 -7.23 -18.80 -2.50
CA ILE A 242 -7.83 -19.97 -1.82
C ILE A 242 -8.92 -19.52 -0.84
N LEU A 243 -8.69 -18.47 -0.05
CA LEU A 243 -9.69 -17.95 0.90
C LEU A 243 -10.94 -17.46 0.17
N GLU A 244 -10.78 -16.79 -0.97
CA GLU A 244 -11.90 -16.36 -1.81
C GLU A 244 -12.67 -17.54 -2.40
N LEU A 245 -11.95 -18.55 -2.90
CA LEU A 245 -12.58 -19.77 -3.43
C LEU A 245 -13.38 -20.50 -2.35
N LEU A 246 -12.83 -20.62 -1.13
CA LEU A 246 -13.56 -21.19 0.01
C LEU A 246 -14.79 -20.34 0.35
N GLY A 247 -14.69 -19.02 0.32
CA GLY A 247 -15.82 -18.11 0.48
C GLY A 247 -16.94 -18.36 -0.54
N LEU A 248 -16.59 -18.55 -1.81
CA LEU A 248 -17.54 -18.90 -2.88
C LEU A 248 -18.22 -20.25 -2.62
N ILE A 249 -17.44 -21.29 -2.28
CA ILE A 249 -17.95 -22.63 -2.00
C ILE A 249 -18.91 -22.59 -0.81
N PHE A 250 -18.52 -21.96 0.30
CA PHE A 250 -19.34 -21.86 1.50
C PHE A 250 -20.62 -21.06 1.25
N SER A 251 -20.52 -19.98 0.48
CA SER A 251 -21.69 -19.20 0.06
C SER A 251 -22.69 -20.02 -0.74
N LEU A 252 -22.23 -20.78 -1.74
CA LEU A 252 -23.10 -21.64 -2.55
C LEU A 252 -23.75 -22.75 -1.72
N VAL A 253 -22.97 -23.43 -0.87
CA VAL A 253 -23.48 -24.51 -0.02
C VAL A 253 -24.55 -23.99 0.93
N LEU A 254 -24.30 -22.86 1.60
CA LEU A 254 -25.26 -22.23 2.49
C LEU A 254 -26.50 -21.75 1.74
N CYS A 255 -26.35 -21.17 0.55
CA CYS A 255 -27.46 -20.69 -0.27
C CYS A 255 -28.38 -21.83 -0.72
N CYS A 256 -27.79 -22.94 -1.18
CA CYS A 256 -28.52 -24.15 -1.55
C CYS A 256 -29.23 -24.78 -0.34
N ALA A 257 -28.56 -24.83 0.82
CA ALA A 257 -29.15 -25.37 2.04
C ALA A 257 -30.37 -24.55 2.49
N ILE A 258 -30.27 -23.22 2.49
CA ILE A 258 -31.38 -22.32 2.83
C ILE A 258 -32.55 -22.52 1.85
N GLY A 259 -32.29 -22.51 0.54
CA GLY A 259 -33.34 -22.66 -0.47
C GLY A 259 -34.06 -24.01 -0.41
N SER A 260 -33.34 -25.08 -0.04
CA SER A 260 -33.97 -26.38 0.20
C SER A 260 -34.90 -26.37 1.41
N SER A 261 -34.56 -25.62 2.46
CA SER A 261 -35.41 -25.48 3.65
C SER A 261 -36.65 -24.64 3.37
N ASP A 262 -36.55 -23.59 2.54
CA ASP A 262 -37.69 -22.74 2.22
C ASP A 262 -38.71 -23.46 1.34
N ARG A 263 -38.25 -24.27 0.38
CA ARG A 263 -39.13 -25.12 -0.45
C ARG A 263 -39.86 -26.22 0.33
N TYR A 264 -39.34 -26.66 1.47
CA TYR A 264 -40.03 -27.64 2.33
C TYR A 264 -41.16 -27.01 3.17
N LYS A 265 -41.10 -25.69 3.41
CA LYS A 265 -42.08 -24.97 4.24
C LYS A 265 -43.23 -24.35 3.44
N ALA A 266 -43.09 -24.26 2.12
CA ALA A 266 -44.11 -23.77 1.17
C ALA A 266 -44.98 -24.93 0.66
#